data_AF-A0A7X2N4E8-F1
#
_entry.id   AF-A0A7X2N4E8-F1
#
_cell.length_a   1.000
_cell.length_b   1.000
_cell.length_c   1.000
_cell.angle_alpha   90.00
_cell.angle_beta   90.00
_cell.angle_gamma   90.00
#
_symmetry.space_group_name_H-M   'P 1'
#
loop_
_entity.id
_entity.type
_entity.pdbx_description
1 polymer ?
#
loop_
_entity_poly.entity_id
_entity_poly.type
_entity_poly.pdbx_seq_one_letter_code
_entity_poly.pdbx_strand_id
1 'polypeptide(L)'
;MINFFKSSKESNKIVKWIELTALCILCICSIFSFYTGMTKIHSDAGKITYLDSMEMTRERDQEDYDEDYTVCDVTYRYKDQSMVISYSYEDYINLDRDTITAYKFKTDNGTILFFDHKDISEKEAQESYQQKMANESMAIFNLGTSTLILFVSVLIMYLFSKQFTTYEKVWFLSIMVLATIFSVIFPEESANGVNGIVIMLLYLLDTFLNILCELLISKQSRYNFLVSVLVEIVEIVMCIVLMYRFATMVTTLFFWLPIDILSFINWTKHKDDQEDQLTAVRCLKGYQEVLVILAIILWTVVVGYFLSGLDIATDFYNNETLETAVIYIDACASAVGVANGLFIFFRMREQWIAWYICAFLESVINIISGQYVLLILKLGYFTNTTYGYIKWSKYIKSHKEEKLTLF
;
A
#
# COMPACT_ATOMS: atom_id res chain seq x y z
N MET A 1 -1.99 32.38 -1.91
CA MET A 1 -1.60 31.07 -2.50
C MET A 1 -0.48 31.20 -3.54
N ILE A 2 -0.64 31.95 -4.64
CA ILE A 2 0.37 32.05 -5.72
C ILE A 2 1.74 32.61 -5.26
N ASN A 3 1.76 33.60 -4.37
CA ASN A 3 3.02 34.16 -3.85
C ASN A 3 3.76 33.21 -2.89
N PHE A 4 3.04 32.36 -2.15
CA PHE A 4 3.61 31.35 -1.28
C PHE A 4 4.35 30.26 -2.08
N PHE A 5 3.73 29.78 -3.16
CA PHE A 5 4.36 28.85 -4.09
C PHE A 5 5.54 29.46 -4.85
N LYS A 6 5.52 30.77 -5.14
CA LYS A 6 6.68 31.45 -5.75
C LYS A 6 7.85 31.55 -4.76
N SER A 7 7.59 31.75 -3.47
CA SER A 7 8.64 31.80 -2.46
C SER A 7 9.22 30.44 -2.10
N SER A 8 8.48 29.35 -2.26
CA SER A 8 8.89 27.98 -1.88
C SER A 8 9.61 27.19 -2.99
N LYS A 9 9.62 27.68 -4.23
CA LYS A 9 10.27 27.01 -5.38
C LYS A 9 11.80 27.07 -5.33
N GLU A 10 12.43 26.06 -5.92
CA GLU A 10 13.88 25.88 -6.01
C GLU A 10 14.59 27.14 -6.55
N SER A 11 15.68 27.60 -5.94
CA SER A 11 16.39 28.78 -6.45
C SER A 11 17.29 28.45 -7.64
N ASN A 12 17.78 27.21 -7.73
CA ASN A 12 18.69 26.78 -8.79
C ASN A 12 17.96 26.59 -10.13
N LYS A 13 18.37 27.32 -11.17
CA LYS A 13 17.78 27.25 -12.51
C LYS A 13 17.94 25.88 -13.18
N ILE A 14 19.07 25.19 -12.97
CA ILE A 14 19.34 23.91 -13.61
C ILE A 14 18.42 22.83 -13.03
N VAL A 15 18.32 22.76 -11.70
CA VAL A 15 17.45 21.80 -11.01
C VAL A 15 15.99 22.00 -11.41
N LYS A 16 15.53 23.26 -11.47
CA LYS A 16 14.18 23.58 -11.96
C LYS A 16 13.89 23.06 -13.37
N TRP A 17 14.85 23.19 -14.28
CA TRP A 17 14.70 22.70 -15.65
C TRP A 17 14.63 21.18 -15.71
N ILE A 18 15.46 20.49 -14.90
CA ILE A 18 15.42 19.04 -14.77
C ILE A 18 14.06 18.58 -14.21
N GLU A 19 13.59 19.17 -13.12
CA GLU A 19 12.29 18.83 -12.50
C GLU A 19 11.12 19.07 -13.48
N LEU A 20 11.11 20.21 -14.19
CA LEU A 20 10.08 20.49 -15.21
C LEU A 20 10.12 19.49 -16.36
N THR A 21 11.31 19.11 -16.81
CA THR A 21 11.49 18.13 -17.89
C THR A 21 10.98 16.76 -17.45
N ALA A 22 11.34 16.34 -16.22
CA ALA A 22 10.85 15.10 -15.63
C ALA A 22 9.32 15.11 -15.50
N LEU A 23 8.72 16.21 -15.03
CA LEU A 23 7.26 16.36 -14.96
C LEU A 23 6.59 16.20 -16.33
N CYS A 24 7.13 16.83 -17.38
CA CYS A 24 6.60 16.68 -18.73
C CYS A 24 6.71 15.23 -19.23
N ILE A 25 7.85 14.58 -19.04
CA ILE A 25 8.07 13.19 -19.46
C ILE A 25 7.10 12.25 -18.73
N LEU A 26 7.01 12.35 -17.40
CA LEU A 26 6.14 11.49 -16.60
C LEU A 26 4.66 11.67 -16.98
N CYS A 27 4.22 12.91 -17.22
CA CYS A 27 2.87 13.20 -17.68
C CYS A 27 2.57 12.57 -19.06
N ILE A 28 3.48 12.73 -20.02
CA ILE A 28 3.34 12.13 -21.35
C ILE A 28 3.33 10.59 -21.27
N CYS A 29 4.25 10.00 -20.50
CA CYS A 29 4.30 8.56 -20.29
C CYS A 29 3.01 8.02 -19.68
N SER A 30 2.46 8.71 -18.67
CA SER A 30 1.21 8.32 -18.04
C SER A 30 0.03 8.37 -19.02
N ILE A 31 -0.15 9.50 -19.73
CA ILE A 31 -1.21 9.68 -20.73
C ILE A 31 -1.11 8.62 -21.83
N PHE A 32 0.09 8.38 -22.35
CA PHE A 32 0.32 7.40 -23.41
C PHE A 32 0.02 5.97 -22.93
N SER A 33 0.40 5.63 -21.71
CA SER A 33 0.15 4.31 -21.12
C SER A 33 -1.36 4.08 -20.94
N PHE A 34 -2.09 5.04 -20.37
CA PHE A 34 -3.55 4.94 -20.26
C PHE A 34 -4.23 4.88 -21.63
N TYR A 35 -3.80 5.70 -22.59
CA TYR A 35 -4.35 5.66 -23.94
C TYR A 35 -4.15 4.30 -24.60
N THR A 36 -2.93 3.75 -24.56
CA THR A 36 -2.62 2.44 -25.17
C THR A 36 -3.29 1.27 -24.46
N GLY A 37 -3.41 1.32 -23.13
CA GLY A 37 -4.15 0.32 -22.37
C GLY A 37 -5.65 0.35 -22.70
N MET A 38 -6.25 1.55 -22.73
CA MET A 38 -7.68 1.70 -23.01
C MET A 38 -8.05 1.30 -24.43
N THR A 39 -7.22 1.61 -25.43
CA THR A 39 -7.46 1.19 -26.82
C THR A 39 -7.36 -0.31 -27.01
N LYS A 40 -6.48 -1.00 -26.26
CA LYS A 40 -6.41 -2.47 -26.25
C LYS A 40 -7.65 -3.09 -25.64
N ILE A 41 -8.08 -2.64 -24.46
CA ILE A 41 -9.29 -3.17 -23.80
C ILE A 41 -10.53 -2.96 -24.68
N HIS A 42 -10.72 -1.77 -25.23
CA HIS A 42 -11.92 -1.45 -26.01
C HIS A 42 -11.82 -1.84 -27.48
N SER A 43 -10.81 -2.62 -27.86
CA SER A 43 -10.75 -3.17 -29.22
C SER A 43 -11.84 -4.21 -29.41
N ASP A 44 -12.37 -4.29 -30.64
CA ASP A 44 -13.36 -5.30 -31.00
C ASP A 44 -12.69 -6.68 -31.03
N ALA A 45 -13.31 -7.65 -30.36
CA ALA A 45 -12.91 -9.05 -30.41
C ALA A 45 -13.06 -9.61 -31.85
N GLY A 46 -13.91 -8.97 -32.67
CA GLY A 46 -14.20 -9.43 -34.01
C GLY A 46 -14.94 -10.76 -33.99
N LYS A 47 -14.87 -11.52 -35.08
CA LYS A 47 -15.48 -12.85 -35.13
C LYS A 47 -14.64 -13.84 -34.33
N ILE A 48 -15.32 -14.62 -33.49
CA ILE A 48 -14.72 -15.76 -32.80
C ILE A 48 -14.93 -17.04 -33.60
N THR A 49 -13.85 -17.82 -33.75
CA THR A 49 -13.87 -19.12 -34.43
C THR A 49 -13.55 -20.21 -33.43
N TYR A 50 -14.44 -21.20 -33.33
CA TYR A 50 -14.20 -22.40 -32.53
C TYR A 50 -13.00 -23.18 -33.09
N LEU A 51 -12.10 -23.60 -32.20
CA LEU A 51 -10.93 -24.40 -32.55
C LEU A 51 -11.07 -25.85 -32.09
N ASP A 52 -11.15 -26.06 -30.77
CA ASP A 52 -11.19 -27.38 -30.16
C ASP A 52 -11.73 -27.29 -28.72
N SER A 53 -11.89 -28.43 -28.04
CA SER A 53 -12.24 -28.52 -26.63
C SER A 53 -11.18 -29.29 -25.86
N MET A 54 -10.96 -28.93 -24.60
CA MET A 54 -10.02 -29.60 -23.72
C MET A 54 -10.57 -29.72 -22.30
N GLU A 55 -10.15 -30.74 -21.57
CA GLU A 55 -10.41 -30.77 -20.12
C GLU A 55 -9.38 -29.91 -19.38
N MET A 56 -9.89 -29.07 -18.49
CA MET A 56 -9.09 -28.29 -17.54
C MET A 56 -9.43 -28.76 -16.12
N THR A 57 -8.44 -28.74 -15.24
CA THR A 57 -8.59 -29.19 -13.84
C THR A 57 -8.73 -27.99 -12.92
N ARG A 58 -9.63 -28.08 -11.95
CA ARG A 58 -9.86 -27.06 -10.93
C ARG A 58 -8.64 -26.88 -10.03
N GLU A 59 -8.25 -25.64 -9.78
CA GLU A 59 -7.13 -25.26 -8.92
C GLU A 59 -7.67 -24.88 -7.52
N ARG A 60 -7.96 -25.89 -6.70
CA ARG A 60 -8.55 -25.72 -5.36
C ARG A 60 -7.65 -24.98 -4.37
N ASP A 61 -6.34 -24.99 -4.60
CA ASP A 61 -5.35 -24.41 -3.68
C ASP A 61 -5.44 -22.88 -3.59
N GLN A 62 -6.22 -22.22 -4.46
CA GLN A 62 -6.44 -20.77 -4.49
C GLN A 62 -7.88 -20.38 -4.13
N GLU A 63 -8.70 -21.32 -3.66
CA GLU A 63 -10.12 -21.13 -3.37
C GLU A 63 -10.39 -21.17 -1.86
N ASP A 64 -10.44 -20.01 -1.19
CA ASP A 64 -10.84 -19.87 0.22
C ASP A 64 -12.10 -19.00 0.32
N TYR A 65 -13.22 -19.57 -0.14
CA TYR A 65 -14.50 -18.88 -0.12
C TYR A 65 -15.32 -19.30 1.10
N ASP A 66 -15.72 -18.33 1.93
CA ASP A 66 -16.62 -18.52 3.08
C ASP A 66 -18.06 -18.06 2.80
N GLU A 67 -18.94 -18.25 3.80
CA GLU A 67 -20.38 -17.94 3.71
C GLU A 67 -20.71 -16.46 3.43
N ASP A 68 -19.75 -15.56 3.61
CA ASP A 68 -19.93 -14.13 3.37
C ASP A 68 -19.66 -13.73 1.91
N TYR A 69 -19.11 -14.64 1.09
CA TYR A 69 -18.87 -14.39 -0.34
C TYR A 69 -20.17 -14.46 -1.14
N THR A 70 -20.36 -13.49 -2.04
CA THR A 70 -21.50 -13.49 -2.98
C THR A 70 -21.15 -14.09 -4.34
N VAL A 71 -19.86 -14.10 -4.68
CA VAL A 71 -19.30 -14.63 -5.93
C VAL A 71 -17.99 -15.35 -5.62
N CYS A 72 -17.84 -16.56 -6.14
CA CYS A 72 -16.68 -17.42 -5.98
C CYS A 72 -16.04 -17.68 -7.36
N ASP A 73 -14.85 -17.13 -7.59
CA ASP A 73 -14.11 -17.28 -8.84
C ASP A 73 -13.31 -18.59 -8.83
N VAL A 74 -13.78 -19.59 -9.56
CA VAL A 74 -13.14 -20.91 -9.65
C VAL A 74 -12.22 -20.93 -10.85
N THR A 75 -10.93 -21.19 -10.62
CA THR A 75 -9.91 -21.25 -11.68
C THR A 75 -9.71 -22.69 -12.14
N TYR A 76 -9.89 -22.93 -13.43
CA TYR A 76 -9.54 -24.18 -14.09
C TYR A 76 -8.27 -23.99 -14.93
N ARG A 77 -7.28 -24.86 -14.75
CA ARG A 77 -5.97 -24.76 -15.41
C ARG A 77 -5.64 -25.98 -16.25
N TYR A 78 -4.95 -25.74 -17.36
CA TYR A 78 -4.25 -26.75 -18.15
C TYR A 78 -2.91 -26.19 -18.62
N LYS A 79 -1.80 -26.67 -18.04
CA LYS A 79 -0.45 -26.12 -18.27
C LYS A 79 -0.41 -24.61 -17.98
N ASP A 80 -0.03 -23.80 -18.96
CA ASP A 80 0.06 -22.33 -18.85
C ASP A 80 -1.27 -21.60 -19.19
N GLN A 81 -2.38 -22.33 -19.34
CA GLN A 81 -3.67 -21.78 -19.70
C GLN A 81 -4.64 -21.91 -18.54
N SER A 82 -5.36 -20.84 -18.23
CA SER A 82 -6.39 -20.80 -17.20
C SER A 82 -7.70 -20.23 -17.74
N MET A 83 -8.80 -20.67 -17.14
CA MET A 83 -10.16 -20.17 -17.35
C MET A 83 -10.77 -19.96 -15.97
N VAL A 84 -11.31 -18.77 -15.72
CA VAL A 84 -11.96 -18.44 -14.45
C VAL A 84 -13.47 -18.42 -14.68
N ILE A 85 -14.22 -19.10 -13.83
CA ILE A 85 -15.68 -19.12 -13.85
C ILE A 85 -16.18 -18.64 -12.50
N SER A 86 -17.00 -17.59 -12.52
CA SER A 86 -17.64 -17.03 -11.33
C SER A 86 -18.92 -17.80 -11.01
N TYR A 87 -18.97 -18.40 -9.83
CA TYR A 87 -20.16 -19.07 -9.29
C TYR A 87 -20.78 -18.23 -8.17
N SER A 88 -22.08 -18.41 -7.90
CA SER A 88 -22.64 -17.97 -6.62
C SER A 88 -22.10 -18.85 -5.51
N TYR A 89 -22.08 -18.37 -4.27
CA TYR A 89 -21.61 -19.19 -3.14
C TYR A 89 -22.41 -20.49 -2.96
N GLU A 90 -23.73 -20.42 -3.15
CA GLU A 90 -24.60 -21.60 -3.13
C GLU A 90 -24.22 -22.61 -4.23
N ASP A 91 -23.94 -22.14 -5.44
CA ASP A 91 -23.52 -23.02 -6.54
C ASP A 91 -22.12 -23.58 -6.33
N TYR A 92 -21.23 -22.79 -5.74
CA TYR A 92 -19.85 -23.17 -5.41
C TYR A 92 -19.78 -24.32 -4.40
N ILE A 93 -20.54 -24.26 -3.30
CA ILE A 93 -20.60 -25.36 -2.31
C ILE A 93 -21.08 -26.67 -2.96
N ASN A 94 -22.03 -26.56 -3.89
CA ASN A 94 -22.59 -27.69 -4.60
C ASN A 94 -21.74 -28.16 -5.80
N LEU A 95 -20.60 -27.51 -6.06
CA LEU A 95 -19.72 -27.80 -7.19
C LEU A 95 -18.84 -29.02 -6.91
N ASP A 96 -19.36 -30.21 -7.24
CA ASP A 96 -18.68 -31.51 -7.05
C ASP A 96 -17.68 -31.87 -8.17
N ARG A 97 -17.53 -31.03 -9.20
CA ARG A 97 -16.72 -31.34 -10.39
C ARG A 97 -15.34 -30.71 -10.32
N ASP A 98 -14.31 -31.55 -10.34
CA ASP A 98 -12.89 -31.16 -10.40
C ASP A 98 -12.37 -30.91 -11.82
N THR A 99 -13.14 -31.29 -12.84
CA THR A 99 -12.79 -31.03 -14.25
C THR A 99 -13.93 -30.34 -14.97
N ILE A 100 -13.56 -29.53 -15.96
CA ILE A 100 -14.50 -28.88 -16.86
C ILE A 100 -14.02 -29.00 -18.30
N THR A 101 -14.97 -29.15 -19.23
CA THR A 101 -14.68 -29.07 -20.67
C THR A 101 -14.63 -27.60 -21.07
N ALA A 102 -13.44 -27.09 -21.33
CA ALA A 102 -13.22 -25.76 -21.86
C ALA A 102 -13.23 -25.79 -23.40
N TYR A 103 -14.12 -25.01 -24.00
CA TYR A 103 -14.18 -24.77 -25.44
C TYR A 103 -13.29 -23.59 -25.81
N LYS A 104 -12.35 -23.85 -26.72
CA LYS A 104 -11.34 -22.90 -27.15
C LYS A 104 -11.79 -22.15 -28.40
N PHE A 105 -11.81 -20.83 -28.30
CA PHE A 105 -12.14 -19.93 -29.40
C PHE A 105 -10.95 -19.03 -29.73
N LYS A 106 -10.85 -18.63 -30.99
CA LYS A 106 -9.87 -17.67 -31.47
C LYS A 106 -10.56 -16.50 -32.14
N THR A 107 -10.25 -15.30 -31.68
CA THR A 107 -10.68 -14.02 -32.27
C THR A 107 -9.88 -13.70 -33.54
N ASP A 108 -10.40 -12.78 -34.37
CA ASP A 108 -9.74 -12.33 -35.60
C ASP A 108 -8.36 -11.70 -35.35
N ASN A 109 -8.17 -11.09 -34.19
CA ASN A 109 -6.89 -10.51 -33.74
C ASN A 109 -5.90 -11.55 -33.16
N GLY A 110 -6.29 -12.83 -33.12
CA GLY A 110 -5.44 -13.95 -32.74
C GLY A 110 -5.49 -14.34 -31.26
N THR A 111 -6.25 -13.62 -30.45
CA THR A 111 -6.45 -13.89 -29.02
C THR A 111 -7.26 -15.17 -28.80
N ILE A 112 -6.79 -15.99 -27.86
CA ILE A 112 -7.46 -17.24 -27.48
C ILE A 112 -8.38 -16.97 -26.28
N LEU A 113 -9.63 -17.38 -26.37
CA LEU A 113 -10.62 -17.30 -25.28
C LEU A 113 -11.13 -18.71 -24.95
N PHE A 114 -11.51 -18.91 -23.69
CA PHE A 114 -12.02 -20.18 -23.18
C PHE A 114 -13.38 -19.97 -22.53
N PHE A 115 -14.30 -20.90 -22.79
CA PHE A 115 -15.67 -20.87 -22.28
C PHE A 115 -16.10 -22.29 -21.92
N ASP A 116 -17.07 -22.44 -21.01
CA ASP A 116 -17.63 -23.72 -20.59
C ASP A 116 -18.78 -24.22 -21.49
N HIS A 117 -19.18 -23.43 -22.49
CA HIS A 117 -20.20 -23.78 -23.48
C HIS A 117 -19.83 -23.32 -24.90
N LYS A 118 -20.52 -23.85 -25.91
CA LYS A 118 -20.25 -23.57 -27.34
C LYS A 118 -21.04 -22.40 -27.91
N ASP A 119 -22.25 -22.16 -27.40
CA ASP A 119 -23.17 -21.17 -27.93
C ASP A 119 -22.91 -19.80 -27.32
N ILE A 120 -21.80 -19.17 -27.73
CA ILE A 120 -21.34 -17.91 -27.15
C ILE A 120 -22.00 -16.73 -27.86
N SER A 121 -22.59 -15.83 -27.08
CA SER A 121 -23.12 -14.59 -27.62
C SER A 121 -22.01 -13.60 -27.98
N GLU A 122 -22.22 -12.73 -28.98
CA GLU A 122 -21.23 -11.69 -29.33
C GLU A 122 -20.87 -10.80 -28.14
N LYS A 123 -21.86 -10.53 -27.25
CA LYS A 123 -21.67 -9.73 -26.04
C LYS A 123 -20.74 -10.43 -25.05
N GLU A 124 -20.97 -11.70 -24.80
CA GLU A 124 -20.16 -12.51 -23.88
C GLU A 124 -18.73 -12.72 -24.40
N ALA A 125 -18.58 -12.94 -25.71
CA ALA A 125 -17.27 -13.00 -26.35
C ALA A 125 -16.49 -11.69 -26.17
N GLN A 126 -17.16 -10.55 -26.29
CA GLN A 126 -16.57 -9.23 -26.10
C GLN A 126 -16.20 -8.97 -24.64
N GLU A 127 -17.02 -9.38 -23.67
CA GLU A 127 -16.74 -9.24 -22.23
C GLU A 127 -15.52 -10.07 -21.81
N SER A 128 -15.48 -11.35 -22.22
CA SER A 128 -14.32 -12.24 -21.99
C SER A 128 -13.04 -11.70 -22.65
N TYR A 129 -13.15 -11.17 -23.87
CA TYR A 129 -12.05 -10.50 -24.54
C TYR A 129 -11.54 -9.27 -23.78
N GLN A 130 -12.46 -8.40 -23.32
CA GLN A 130 -12.11 -7.21 -22.54
C GLN A 130 -11.39 -7.57 -21.23
N GLN A 131 -11.88 -8.57 -20.50
CA GLN A 131 -11.26 -9.03 -19.27
C GLN A 131 -9.85 -9.60 -19.53
N LYS A 132 -9.69 -10.41 -20.59
CA LYS A 132 -8.38 -10.92 -20.97
C LYS A 132 -7.41 -9.80 -21.37
N MET A 133 -7.86 -8.85 -22.18
CA MET A 133 -7.03 -7.70 -22.57
C MET A 133 -6.70 -6.78 -21.41
N ALA A 134 -7.58 -6.67 -20.40
CA ALA A 134 -7.31 -5.94 -19.17
C ALA A 134 -6.16 -6.59 -18.38
N ASN A 135 -6.19 -7.92 -18.23
CA ASN A 135 -5.13 -8.67 -17.58
C ASN A 135 -3.80 -8.58 -18.36
N GLU A 136 -3.81 -8.76 -19.67
CA GLU A 136 -2.60 -8.64 -20.50
C GLU A 136 -2.04 -7.21 -20.57
N SER A 137 -2.90 -6.19 -20.38
CA SER A 137 -2.50 -4.78 -20.38
C SER A 137 -2.20 -4.24 -18.98
N MET A 138 -2.26 -5.07 -17.94
CA MET A 138 -2.11 -4.65 -16.55
C MET A 138 -0.79 -3.93 -16.28
N ALA A 139 0.32 -4.44 -16.81
CA ALA A 139 1.63 -3.78 -16.69
C ALA A 139 1.66 -2.38 -17.34
N ILE A 140 0.90 -2.17 -18.42
CA ILE A 140 0.78 -0.86 -19.09
C ILE A 140 -0.03 0.10 -18.21
N PHE A 141 -1.14 -0.37 -17.63
CA PHE A 141 -1.92 0.44 -16.69
C PHE A 141 -1.13 0.77 -15.42
N ASN A 142 -0.40 -0.21 -14.87
CA ASN A 142 0.48 -0.01 -13.71
C ASN A 142 1.60 0.98 -14.01
N LEU A 143 2.18 0.94 -15.21
CA LEU A 143 3.12 1.96 -15.67
C LEU A 143 2.44 3.34 -15.73
N GLY A 144 1.20 3.43 -16.23
CA GLY A 144 0.43 4.66 -16.28
C GLY A 144 0.12 5.26 -14.91
N THR A 145 -0.33 4.45 -13.96
CA THR A 145 -0.66 4.87 -12.58
C THR A 145 0.60 5.22 -11.78
N SER A 146 1.63 4.38 -11.83
CA SER A 146 2.90 4.64 -11.14
C SER A 146 3.61 5.89 -11.64
N THR A 147 3.66 6.13 -12.96
CA THR A 147 4.24 7.37 -13.52
C THR A 147 3.42 8.60 -13.17
N LEU A 148 2.09 8.49 -13.01
CA LEU A 148 1.24 9.57 -12.50
C LEU A 148 1.55 9.88 -11.04
N ILE A 149 1.70 8.87 -10.19
CA ILE A 149 2.04 9.04 -8.77
C ILE A 149 3.46 9.61 -8.64
N LEU A 150 4.41 9.16 -9.46
CA LEU A 150 5.75 9.72 -9.52
C LEU A 150 5.74 11.17 -10.03
N PHE A 151 4.86 11.51 -10.97
CA PHE A 151 4.63 12.89 -11.41
C PHE A 151 4.17 13.76 -10.23
N VAL A 152 3.18 13.30 -9.46
CA VAL A 152 2.71 14.01 -8.26
C VAL A 152 3.84 14.15 -7.23
N SER A 153 4.65 13.10 -7.06
CA SER A 153 5.82 13.09 -6.17
C SER A 153 6.84 14.16 -6.53
N VAL A 154 7.23 14.25 -7.81
CA VAL A 154 8.12 15.30 -8.32
C VAL A 154 7.46 16.68 -8.21
N LEU A 155 6.14 16.77 -8.44
CA LEU A 155 5.41 18.03 -8.38
C LEU A 155 5.41 18.62 -6.96
N ILE A 156 5.21 17.79 -5.94
CA ILE A 156 5.33 18.22 -4.53
C ILE A 156 6.75 18.71 -4.24
N MET A 157 7.76 17.95 -4.63
CA MET A 157 9.16 18.34 -4.41
C MET A 157 9.53 19.63 -5.14
N TYR A 158 8.96 19.87 -6.33
CA TYR A 158 9.11 21.11 -7.08
C TYR A 158 8.40 22.30 -6.40
N LEU A 159 7.14 22.12 -5.98
CA LEU A 159 6.32 23.19 -5.39
C LEU A 159 6.79 23.60 -3.99
N PHE A 160 7.27 22.64 -3.19
CA PHE A 160 7.70 22.85 -1.80
C PHE A 160 9.22 22.72 -1.64
N SER A 161 9.97 22.88 -2.73
CA SER A 161 11.40 22.62 -2.81
C SER A 161 12.24 23.22 -1.68
N LYS A 162 11.98 24.45 -1.22
CA LYS A 162 12.74 25.07 -0.12
C LYS A 162 12.46 24.47 1.26
N GLN A 163 11.36 23.75 1.43
CA GLN A 163 11.04 23.07 2.68
C GLN A 163 11.83 21.77 2.82
N PHE A 164 12.33 21.21 1.72
CA PHE A 164 13.06 19.94 1.70
C PHE A 164 14.55 20.15 1.38
N THR A 165 15.40 19.47 2.14
CA THR A 165 16.83 19.39 1.85
C THR A 165 17.07 18.52 0.61
N THR A 166 18.24 18.67 -0.02
CA THR A 166 18.62 17.82 -1.15
C THR A 166 18.57 16.33 -0.80
N TYR A 167 19.00 15.96 0.41
CA TYR A 167 18.93 14.58 0.89
C TYR A 167 17.47 14.08 0.95
N GLU A 168 16.57 14.84 1.56
CA GLU A 168 15.16 14.46 1.70
C GLU A 168 14.48 14.31 0.33
N LYS A 169 14.77 15.21 -0.62
CA LYS A 169 14.29 15.12 -2.01
C LYS A 169 14.78 13.85 -2.70
N VAL A 170 16.09 13.60 -2.67
CA VAL A 170 16.71 12.44 -3.33
C VAL A 170 16.20 11.15 -2.71
N TRP A 171 16.13 11.08 -1.38
CA TRP A 171 15.61 9.92 -0.67
C TRP A 171 14.16 9.62 -1.06
N PHE A 172 13.27 10.62 -0.96
CA PHE A 172 11.86 10.46 -1.30
C PHE A 172 11.66 9.99 -2.75
N LEU A 173 12.30 10.67 -3.71
CA LEU A 173 12.20 10.32 -5.11
C LEU A 173 12.79 8.93 -5.42
N SER A 174 13.84 8.51 -4.71
CA SER A 174 14.43 7.18 -4.90
C SER A 174 13.46 6.07 -4.49
N ILE A 175 12.75 6.24 -3.37
CA ILE A 175 11.72 5.28 -2.93
C ILE A 175 10.56 5.25 -3.93
N MET A 176 10.09 6.42 -4.40
CA MET A 176 8.99 6.48 -5.37
C MET A 176 9.34 5.88 -6.74
N VAL A 177 10.59 6.06 -7.21
CA VAL A 177 11.09 5.41 -8.42
C VAL A 177 11.16 3.90 -8.23
N LEU A 178 11.61 3.42 -7.07
CA LEU A 178 11.66 2.00 -6.77
C LEU A 178 10.26 1.37 -6.73
N ALA A 179 9.29 2.05 -6.10
CA ALA A 179 7.89 1.61 -6.08
C ALA A 179 7.30 1.53 -7.50
N THR A 180 7.63 2.49 -8.35
CA THR A 180 7.24 2.51 -9.77
C THR A 180 7.79 1.32 -10.56
N ILE A 181 9.06 0.95 -10.32
CA ILE A 181 9.67 -0.21 -10.97
C ILE A 181 8.99 -1.50 -10.50
N PHE A 182 8.81 -1.66 -9.19
CA PHE A 182 8.22 -2.87 -8.62
C PHE A 182 6.76 -3.08 -9.03
N SER A 183 5.95 -2.02 -9.11
CA SER A 183 4.55 -2.14 -9.55
C SER A 183 4.37 -2.62 -10.99
N VAL A 184 5.39 -2.43 -11.83
CA VAL A 184 5.38 -2.87 -13.23
C VAL A 184 5.93 -4.31 -13.36
N ILE A 185 6.96 -4.65 -12.58
CA ILE A 185 7.58 -6.00 -12.61
C ILE A 185 6.69 -7.03 -11.91
N PHE A 186 6.05 -6.64 -10.81
CA PHE A 186 5.19 -7.49 -9.98
C PHE A 186 3.80 -6.86 -9.91
N PRO A 187 3.00 -6.95 -10.99
CA PRO A 187 1.62 -6.49 -10.98
C PRO A 187 0.79 -7.38 -10.05
N GLU A 188 -0.09 -6.76 -9.26
CA GLU A 188 -1.01 -7.50 -8.38
C GLU A 188 -2.14 -8.12 -9.19
N GLU A 189 -2.51 -9.34 -8.83
CA GLU A 189 -3.61 -10.05 -9.46
C GLU A 189 -4.97 -9.53 -8.95
N SER A 190 -6.05 -9.89 -9.63
CA SER A 190 -7.39 -9.51 -9.18
C SER A 190 -7.78 -10.35 -7.99
N ALA A 191 -8.38 -9.73 -6.97
CA ALA A 191 -8.79 -10.39 -5.73
C ALA A 191 -10.16 -9.89 -5.31
N ASN A 192 -10.99 -10.78 -4.75
CA ASN A 192 -12.30 -10.43 -4.17
C ASN A 192 -13.22 -9.66 -5.13
N GLY A 193 -13.21 -10.02 -6.43
CA GLY A 193 -14.00 -9.35 -7.47
C GLY A 193 -13.49 -7.96 -7.88
N VAL A 194 -12.34 -7.54 -7.35
CA VAL A 194 -11.70 -6.26 -7.66
C VAL A 194 -10.52 -6.46 -8.60
N ASN A 195 -10.48 -5.65 -9.66
CA ASN A 195 -9.41 -5.70 -10.65
C ASN A 195 -8.06 -5.32 -10.04
N GLY A 196 -7.01 -6.10 -10.33
CA GLY A 196 -5.63 -5.86 -9.88
C GLY A 196 -5.09 -4.44 -10.18
N ILE A 197 -5.59 -3.77 -11.23
CA ILE A 197 -5.26 -2.37 -11.54
C ILE A 197 -5.71 -1.42 -10.42
N VAL A 198 -6.90 -1.64 -9.85
CA VAL A 198 -7.44 -0.83 -8.75
C VAL A 198 -6.65 -1.08 -7.47
N ILE A 199 -6.37 -2.35 -7.18
CA ILE A 199 -5.56 -2.77 -6.03
C ILE A 199 -4.19 -2.10 -6.10
N MET A 200 -3.55 -2.14 -7.27
CA MET A 200 -2.24 -1.53 -7.46
C MET A 200 -2.24 -0.01 -7.36
N LEU A 201 -3.29 0.65 -7.85
CA LEU A 201 -3.45 2.09 -7.65
C LEU A 201 -3.51 2.42 -6.15
N LEU A 202 -4.27 1.66 -5.37
CA LEU A 202 -4.39 1.86 -3.93
C LEU A 202 -3.05 1.62 -3.21
N TYR A 203 -2.33 0.54 -3.51
CA TYR A 203 -1.01 0.27 -2.92
C TYR A 203 0.02 1.35 -3.23
N LEU A 204 0.04 1.86 -4.47
CA LEU A 204 0.95 2.94 -4.84
C LEU A 204 0.56 4.27 -4.18
N LEU A 205 -0.74 4.56 -4.06
CA LEU A 205 -1.23 5.75 -3.37
C LEU A 205 -0.90 5.69 -1.88
N ASP A 206 -1.12 4.54 -1.26
CA ASP A 206 -0.77 4.27 0.13
C ASP A 206 0.74 4.45 0.36
N THR A 207 1.56 3.81 -0.48
CA THR A 207 3.02 3.94 -0.43
C THR A 207 3.45 5.40 -0.52
N PHE A 208 2.88 6.16 -1.47
CA PHE A 208 3.20 7.57 -1.64
C PHE A 208 2.84 8.42 -0.41
N LEU A 209 1.61 8.27 0.11
CA LEU A 209 1.13 9.05 1.25
C LEU A 209 1.90 8.72 2.51
N ASN A 210 2.14 7.44 2.77
CA ASN A 210 2.89 6.98 3.93
C ASN A 210 4.33 7.49 3.92
N ILE A 211 5.04 7.31 2.80
CA ILE A 211 6.43 7.77 2.67
C ILE A 211 6.53 9.29 2.81
N LEU A 212 5.54 10.04 2.30
CA LEU A 212 5.47 11.49 2.49
C LEU A 212 5.18 11.86 3.96
N CYS A 213 4.22 11.18 4.60
CA CYS A 213 3.86 11.38 6.01
C CYS A 213 5.10 11.19 6.90
N GLU A 214 5.77 10.05 6.75
CA GLU A 214 6.97 9.66 7.48
C GLU A 214 8.10 10.67 7.33
N LEU A 215 8.34 11.16 6.11
CA LEU A 215 9.32 12.20 5.86
C LEU A 215 8.97 13.51 6.60
N LEU A 216 7.69 13.86 6.69
CA LEU A 216 7.24 15.05 7.42
C LEU A 216 7.39 14.85 8.94
N ILE A 217 7.15 13.66 9.46
CA ILE A 217 7.40 13.32 10.89
C ILE A 217 8.89 13.43 11.21
N SER A 218 9.77 12.90 10.35
CA SER A 218 11.23 12.99 10.56
C SER A 218 11.71 14.44 10.56
N LYS A 219 11.05 15.30 9.79
CA LYS A 219 11.22 16.75 9.79
C LYS A 219 10.58 17.49 10.96
N GLN A 220 9.82 16.84 11.85
CA GLN A 220 9.05 17.49 12.92
C GLN A 220 7.98 18.47 12.41
N SER A 221 7.52 18.28 11.16
CA SER A 221 6.49 19.11 10.54
C SER A 221 5.12 18.66 10.99
N ARG A 222 4.33 19.55 11.62
CA ARG A 222 2.94 19.28 12.03
C ARG A 222 2.01 18.91 10.86
N TYR A 223 2.37 19.25 9.62
CA TYR A 223 1.56 18.89 8.45
C TYR A 223 1.59 17.39 8.16
N ASN A 224 2.47 16.63 8.83
CA ASN A 224 2.44 15.17 8.78
C ASN A 224 1.04 14.63 9.12
N PHE A 225 0.38 15.14 10.17
CA PHE A 225 -0.93 14.63 10.58
C PHE A 225 -2.03 14.86 9.54
N LEU A 226 -1.91 15.90 8.71
CA LEU A 226 -2.85 16.10 7.60
C LEU A 226 -2.64 15.05 6.51
N VAL A 227 -1.38 14.71 6.22
CA VAL A 227 -1.05 13.63 5.28
C VAL A 227 -1.40 12.27 5.87
N SER A 228 -1.19 12.09 7.19
CA SER A 228 -1.56 10.90 7.95
C SER A 228 -3.05 10.61 7.85
N VAL A 229 -3.92 11.60 8.03
CA VAL A 229 -5.37 11.40 7.80
C VAL A 229 -5.68 10.90 6.38
N LEU A 230 -4.92 11.33 5.36
CA LEU A 230 -5.09 10.79 4.00
C LEU A 230 -4.59 9.34 3.88
N VAL A 231 -3.49 9.00 4.56
CA VAL A 231 -3.02 7.60 4.70
C VAL A 231 -4.12 6.75 5.30
N GLU A 232 -4.63 7.13 6.46
CA GLU A 232 -5.65 6.36 7.18
C GLU A 232 -6.91 6.14 6.33
N ILE A 233 -7.34 7.15 5.56
CA ILE A 233 -8.48 7.02 4.64
C ILE A 233 -8.19 6.00 3.54
N VAL A 234 -7.00 6.04 2.93
CA VAL A 234 -6.62 5.10 1.88
C VAL A 234 -6.50 3.68 2.46
N GLU A 235 -5.97 3.53 3.66
CA GLU A 235 -5.89 2.23 4.35
C GLU A 235 -7.26 1.65 4.66
N ILE A 236 -8.22 2.46 5.13
CA ILE A 236 -9.62 2.04 5.30
C ILE A 236 -10.22 1.61 3.96
N VAL A 237 -10.02 2.40 2.91
CA VAL A 237 -10.53 2.05 1.56
C VAL A 237 -9.91 0.73 1.08
N MET A 238 -8.62 0.52 1.29
CA MET A 238 -7.96 -0.74 0.97
C MET A 238 -8.55 -1.92 1.74
N CYS A 239 -8.73 -1.79 3.05
CA CYS A 239 -9.32 -2.85 3.88
C CYS A 239 -10.75 -3.20 3.42
N ILE A 240 -11.55 -2.20 3.04
CA ILE A 240 -12.91 -2.41 2.51
C ILE A 240 -12.87 -3.07 1.13
N VAL A 241 -12.06 -2.56 0.21
CA VAL A 241 -11.99 -3.02 -1.18
C VAL A 241 -11.46 -4.45 -1.26
N LEU A 242 -10.45 -4.76 -0.48
CA LEU A 242 -9.84 -6.09 -0.44
C LEU A 242 -10.51 -7.00 0.60
N MET A 243 -11.54 -6.52 1.32
CA MET A 243 -12.28 -7.26 2.35
C MET A 243 -11.38 -8.01 3.36
N TYR A 244 -10.27 -7.41 3.76
CA TYR A 244 -9.27 -8.04 4.63
C TYR A 244 -8.83 -7.11 5.76
N ARG A 245 -8.32 -7.70 6.85
CA ARG A 245 -7.77 -6.98 8.02
C ARG A 245 -8.73 -5.98 8.69
N PHE A 246 -9.96 -6.43 8.99
CA PHE A 246 -10.95 -5.62 9.72
C PHE A 246 -10.45 -5.08 11.08
N ALA A 247 -9.57 -5.81 11.77
CA ALA A 247 -8.93 -5.35 13.01
C ALA A 247 -8.03 -4.11 12.78
N THR A 248 -7.27 -4.09 11.69
CA THR A 248 -6.48 -2.93 11.26
C THR A 248 -7.40 -1.75 10.96
N MET A 249 -8.47 -1.97 10.18
CA MET A 249 -9.46 -0.93 9.89
C MET A 249 -10.08 -0.31 11.16
N VAL A 250 -10.47 -1.14 12.13
CA VAL A 250 -11.03 -0.66 13.42
C VAL A 250 -9.98 0.14 14.19
N THR A 251 -8.74 -0.32 14.22
CA THR A 251 -7.64 0.40 14.90
C THR A 251 -7.36 1.74 14.22
N THR A 252 -7.31 1.77 12.89
CA THR A 252 -7.18 3.01 12.11
C THR A 252 -8.31 4.00 12.41
N LEU A 253 -9.55 3.55 12.42
CA LEU A 253 -10.73 4.38 12.66
C LEU A 253 -10.79 4.95 14.09
N PHE A 254 -10.57 4.11 15.10
CA PHE A 254 -10.84 4.46 16.50
C PHE A 254 -9.60 4.87 17.28
N PHE A 255 -8.40 4.57 16.79
CA PHE A 255 -7.15 4.97 17.43
C PHE A 255 -6.38 5.98 16.58
N TRP A 256 -5.98 5.64 15.34
CA TRP A 256 -5.08 6.50 14.55
C TRP A 256 -5.72 7.83 14.16
N LEU A 257 -6.92 7.83 13.57
CA LEU A 257 -7.62 9.08 13.20
C LEU A 257 -7.79 10.05 14.40
N PRO A 258 -8.31 9.63 15.56
CA PRO A 258 -8.36 10.48 16.74
C PRO A 258 -6.98 10.95 17.21
N ILE A 259 -5.98 10.06 17.26
CA ILE A 259 -4.62 10.40 17.71
C ILE A 259 -3.98 11.42 16.78
N ASP A 260 -4.17 11.34 15.46
CA ASP A 260 -3.62 12.31 14.50
C ASP A 260 -4.21 13.70 14.69
N ILE A 261 -5.52 13.79 14.87
CA ILE A 261 -6.21 15.06 15.12
C ILE A 261 -5.72 15.68 16.43
N LEU A 262 -5.65 14.88 17.50
CA LEU A 262 -5.16 15.33 18.81
C LEU A 262 -3.68 15.72 18.75
N SER A 263 -2.87 14.97 18.01
CA SER A 263 -1.44 15.22 17.81
C SER A 263 -1.22 16.51 17.03
N PHE A 264 -2.00 16.78 15.98
CA PHE A 264 -1.95 18.06 15.25
C PHE A 264 -2.18 19.25 16.18
N ILE A 265 -3.18 19.17 17.05
CA ILE A 265 -3.48 20.21 18.03
C ILE A 265 -2.34 20.35 19.04
N ASN A 266 -1.85 19.23 19.59
CA ASN A 266 -0.80 19.24 20.59
C ASN A 266 0.53 19.76 20.05
N TRP A 267 0.91 19.36 18.83
CA TRP A 267 2.10 19.83 18.15
C TRP A 267 1.99 21.31 17.78
N THR A 268 0.83 21.76 17.34
CA THR A 268 0.60 23.20 17.05
C THR A 268 0.76 24.08 18.30
N LYS A 269 0.49 23.56 19.50
CA LYS A 269 0.69 24.27 20.77
C LYS A 269 2.17 24.33 21.22
N HIS A 270 3.04 23.50 20.64
CA HIS A 270 4.42 23.34 21.08
C HIS A 270 5.40 23.47 19.90
N LYS A 271 5.21 24.56 19.15
CA LYS A 271 6.14 24.96 18.11
C LYS A 271 7.51 25.23 18.71
N ASP A 272 8.53 25.07 17.88
CA ASP A 272 9.87 25.54 18.20
C ASP A 272 9.93 27.07 18.29
N ASP A 273 10.78 27.59 19.19
CA ASP A 273 10.90 29.02 19.47
C ASP A 273 11.67 29.77 18.36
N GLN A 274 12.49 29.07 17.56
CA GLN A 274 13.33 29.63 16.50
C GLN A 274 12.79 29.33 15.09
N GLU A 275 12.27 28.12 14.87
CA GLU A 275 11.70 27.71 13.58
C GLU A 275 10.21 27.33 13.69
N ASP A 276 9.33 28.26 13.31
CA ASP A 276 7.86 28.13 13.35
C ASP A 276 7.28 26.89 12.61
N GLN A 277 8.08 26.24 11.76
CA GLN A 277 7.72 25.03 11.00
C GLN A 277 8.05 23.73 11.75
N LEU A 278 8.91 23.80 12.77
CA LEU A 278 9.34 22.67 13.59
C LEU A 278 8.54 22.60 14.90
N THR A 279 8.52 21.41 15.49
CA THR A 279 7.85 21.15 16.76
C THR A 279 8.87 20.61 17.76
N ALA A 280 8.83 21.12 19.00
CA ALA A 280 9.81 20.75 20.02
C ALA A 280 9.62 19.30 20.51
N VAL A 281 10.66 18.47 20.32
CA VAL A 281 10.67 17.04 20.70
C VAL A 281 11.50 16.78 21.96
N ARG A 282 11.26 15.64 22.61
CA ARG A 282 11.88 15.27 23.89
C ARG A 282 12.20 13.77 23.99
N CYS A 283 12.95 13.38 25.02
CA CYS A 283 13.26 11.99 25.35
C CYS A 283 12.40 11.47 26.50
N LEU A 284 12.08 10.19 26.46
CA LEU A 284 11.43 9.45 27.55
C LEU A 284 12.39 9.32 28.75
N LYS A 285 11.84 9.14 29.95
CA LYS A 285 12.62 8.81 31.15
C LYS A 285 12.74 7.28 31.26
N GLY A 286 13.89 6.75 31.69
CA GLY A 286 14.15 5.30 31.68
C GLY A 286 13.14 4.41 32.42
N TYR A 287 12.48 4.89 33.48
CA TYR A 287 11.43 4.10 34.16
C TYR A 287 10.14 3.97 33.31
N GLN A 288 9.86 4.96 32.46
CA GLN A 288 8.70 4.93 31.56
C GLN A 288 8.92 3.92 30.42
N GLU A 289 10.17 3.68 30.01
CA GLU A 289 10.51 2.70 28.97
C GLU A 289 10.15 1.28 29.43
N VAL A 290 10.51 0.94 30.67
CA VAL A 290 10.20 -0.38 31.26
C VAL A 290 8.69 -0.62 31.33
N LEU A 291 7.90 0.39 31.72
CA LEU A 291 6.45 0.28 31.77
C LEU A 291 5.83 0.05 30.38
N VAL A 292 6.33 0.75 29.35
CA VAL A 292 5.84 0.56 27.98
C VAL A 292 6.19 -0.84 27.47
N ILE A 293 7.40 -1.33 27.71
CA ILE A 293 7.79 -2.70 27.31
C ILE A 293 6.87 -3.74 27.98
N LEU A 294 6.61 -3.60 29.28
CA LEU A 294 5.68 -4.49 29.98
C LEU A 294 4.26 -4.42 29.41
N ALA A 295 3.78 -3.23 29.06
CA ALA A 295 2.47 -3.05 28.44
C ALA A 295 2.39 -3.70 27.06
N ILE A 296 3.44 -3.59 26.24
CA ILE A 296 3.53 -4.26 24.94
C ILE A 296 3.47 -5.78 25.11
N ILE A 297 4.28 -6.34 26.03
CA ILE A 297 4.28 -7.79 26.30
C ILE A 297 2.88 -8.27 26.74
N LEU A 298 2.26 -7.55 27.69
CA LEU A 298 0.93 -7.88 28.19
C LEU A 298 -0.10 -7.85 27.04
N TRP A 299 -0.06 -6.80 26.21
CA TRP A 299 -0.97 -6.65 25.07
C TRP A 299 -0.78 -7.79 24.07
N THR A 300 0.45 -8.08 23.65
CA THR A 300 0.75 -9.16 22.70
C THR A 300 0.22 -10.50 23.19
N VAL A 301 0.36 -10.81 24.49
CA VAL A 301 -0.15 -12.06 25.06
C VAL A 301 -1.68 -12.06 25.10
N VAL A 302 -2.31 -11.01 25.62
CA VAL A 302 -3.77 -10.95 25.80
C VAL A 302 -4.50 -10.89 24.47
N VAL A 303 -4.10 -10.01 23.57
CA VAL A 303 -4.71 -9.84 22.25
C VAL A 303 -4.37 -11.02 21.36
N GLY A 304 -3.14 -11.52 21.37
CA GLY A 304 -2.76 -12.72 20.61
C GLY A 304 -3.54 -13.96 21.07
N TYR A 305 -3.76 -14.14 22.38
CA TYR A 305 -4.60 -15.22 22.90
C TYR A 305 -6.08 -15.06 22.49
N PHE A 306 -6.60 -13.83 22.53
CA PHE A 306 -7.98 -13.57 22.13
C PHE A 306 -8.19 -13.82 20.63
N LEU A 307 -7.28 -13.33 19.78
CA LEU A 307 -7.34 -13.48 18.33
C LEU A 307 -7.11 -14.92 17.87
N SER A 308 -6.17 -15.66 18.49
CA SER A 308 -5.95 -17.08 18.16
C SER A 308 -7.09 -18.00 18.62
N GLY A 309 -7.95 -17.53 19.52
CA GLY A 309 -9.19 -18.23 19.90
C GLY A 309 -10.38 -17.89 19.00
N LEU A 310 -10.25 -16.90 18.11
CA LEU A 310 -11.20 -16.66 17.04
C LEU A 310 -10.72 -17.48 15.84
N ASP A 311 -11.60 -18.32 15.29
CA ASP A 311 -11.33 -19.17 14.12
C ASP A 311 -11.31 -18.28 12.86
N ILE A 312 -10.35 -17.35 12.79
CA ILE A 312 -10.17 -16.41 11.68
C ILE A 312 -9.35 -17.14 10.62
N ALA A 313 -10.01 -17.97 9.83
CA ALA A 313 -9.43 -18.57 8.64
C ALA A 313 -8.89 -17.46 7.73
N THR A 314 -7.63 -17.59 7.30
CA THR A 314 -7.04 -16.68 6.31
C THR A 314 -6.33 -17.43 5.20
N ASP A 315 -6.70 -17.08 3.96
CA ASP A 315 -6.15 -17.46 2.65
C ASP A 315 -4.63 -17.62 2.52
N PHE A 316 -3.86 -16.96 3.39
CA PHE A 316 -2.41 -16.85 3.24
C PHE A 316 -1.64 -18.03 3.87
N TYR A 317 -2.28 -18.87 4.70
CA TYR A 317 -1.55 -19.82 5.54
C TYR A 317 -2.14 -21.25 5.52
N ASN A 318 -1.46 -22.16 4.83
CA ASN A 318 -1.82 -23.59 4.78
C ASN A 318 -1.39 -24.40 6.05
N ASN A 319 -1.07 -23.74 7.17
CA ASN A 319 -0.56 -24.38 8.38
C ASN A 319 -1.00 -23.62 9.64
N GLU A 320 -1.81 -24.25 10.49
CA GLU A 320 -2.33 -23.71 11.77
C GLU A 320 -1.23 -23.15 12.69
N THR A 321 -0.03 -23.75 12.67
CA THR A 321 1.09 -23.29 13.51
C THR A 321 1.68 -21.98 12.98
N LEU A 322 1.72 -21.82 11.65
CA LEU A 322 2.19 -20.61 10.99
C LEU A 322 1.16 -19.49 11.16
N GLU A 323 -0.11 -19.80 10.98
CA GLU A 323 -1.23 -18.88 11.19
C GLU A 323 -1.24 -18.33 12.62
N THR A 324 -1.17 -19.22 13.61
CA THR A 324 -1.07 -18.81 15.03
C THR A 324 0.16 -17.92 15.27
N ALA A 325 1.32 -18.28 14.71
CA ALA A 325 2.52 -17.47 14.85
C ALA A 325 2.37 -16.07 14.23
N VAL A 326 1.75 -15.97 13.05
CA VAL A 326 1.47 -14.69 12.38
C VAL A 326 0.50 -13.85 13.20
N ILE A 327 -0.55 -14.44 13.78
CA ILE A 327 -1.49 -13.72 14.66
C ILE A 327 -0.77 -13.07 15.85
N TYR A 328 0.17 -13.78 16.48
CA TYR A 328 0.97 -13.21 17.57
C TYR A 328 1.96 -12.13 17.09
N ILE A 329 2.53 -12.27 15.89
CA ILE A 329 3.38 -11.24 15.28
C ILE A 329 2.56 -9.98 15.00
N ASP A 330 1.35 -10.14 14.45
CA ASP A 330 0.43 -9.03 14.15
C ASP A 330 -0.06 -8.34 15.43
N ALA A 331 -0.43 -9.10 16.47
CA ALA A 331 -0.78 -8.55 17.78
C ALA A 331 0.38 -7.73 18.38
N CYS A 332 1.62 -8.18 18.18
CA CYS A 332 2.81 -7.44 18.60
C CYS A 332 3.02 -6.17 17.76
N ALA A 333 2.85 -6.25 16.43
CA ALA A 333 2.94 -5.10 15.54
C ALA A 333 1.91 -4.02 15.93
N SER A 334 0.65 -4.42 16.16
CA SER A 334 -0.42 -3.55 16.66
C SER A 334 -0.08 -2.89 17.98
N ALA A 335 0.41 -3.63 18.98
CA ALA A 335 0.81 -3.08 20.28
C ALA A 335 1.89 -2.01 20.15
N VAL A 336 2.91 -2.30 19.34
CA VAL A 336 4.03 -1.39 19.08
C VAL A 336 3.58 -0.18 18.27
N GLY A 337 2.68 -0.35 17.30
CA GLY A 337 2.06 0.74 16.53
C GLY A 337 1.27 1.69 17.42
N VAL A 338 0.46 1.17 18.35
CA VAL A 338 -0.25 1.98 19.35
C VAL A 338 0.72 2.75 20.24
N ALA A 339 1.79 2.10 20.72
CA ALA A 339 2.84 2.77 21.48
C ALA A 339 3.51 3.89 20.66
N ASN A 340 3.76 3.63 19.37
CA ASN A 340 4.30 4.62 18.45
C ASN A 340 3.39 5.86 18.32
N GLY A 341 2.10 5.66 18.06
CA GLY A 341 1.12 6.76 17.97
C GLY A 341 1.08 7.63 19.22
N LEU A 342 1.13 7.01 20.41
CA LEU A 342 1.22 7.74 21.68
C LEU A 342 2.54 8.49 21.83
N PHE A 343 3.66 7.89 21.43
CA PHE A 343 4.96 8.55 21.48
C PHE A 343 5.02 9.75 20.53
N ILE A 344 4.44 9.66 19.32
CA ILE A 344 4.28 10.78 18.40
C ILE A 344 3.42 11.87 19.05
N PHE A 345 2.27 11.52 19.62
CA PHE A 345 1.41 12.47 20.33
C PHE A 345 2.17 13.25 21.41
N PHE A 346 2.99 12.56 22.21
CA PHE A 346 3.80 13.14 23.27
C PHE A 346 5.15 13.72 22.83
N ARG A 347 5.46 13.68 21.53
CA ARG A 347 6.70 14.19 20.91
C ARG A 347 7.97 13.51 21.44
N MET A 348 7.87 12.20 21.70
CA MET A 348 8.96 11.39 22.23
C MET A 348 9.81 10.84 21.10
N ARG A 349 11.12 10.99 21.18
CA ARG A 349 12.07 10.45 20.19
C ARG A 349 12.03 8.92 20.10
N GLU A 350 11.69 8.25 21.19
CA GLU A 350 11.61 6.79 21.28
C GLU A 350 10.54 6.19 20.34
N GLN A 351 9.66 7.03 19.76
CA GLN A 351 8.75 6.66 18.67
C GLN A 351 9.47 5.94 17.53
N TRP A 352 10.66 6.42 17.13
CA TRP A 352 11.44 5.78 16.08
C TRP A 352 11.89 4.35 16.42
N ILE A 353 12.07 4.01 17.70
CA ILE A 353 12.42 2.64 18.11
C ILE A 353 11.19 1.73 17.98
N ALA A 354 10.03 2.21 18.42
CA ALA A 354 8.76 1.50 18.22
C ALA A 354 8.50 1.29 16.73
N TRP A 355 8.71 2.31 15.91
CA TRP A 355 8.50 2.22 14.47
C TRP A 355 9.45 1.23 13.77
N TYR A 356 10.71 1.15 14.21
CA TYR A 356 11.64 0.12 13.73
C TYR A 356 11.11 -1.29 13.94
N ILE A 357 10.57 -1.55 15.13
CA ILE A 357 10.04 -2.87 15.50
C ILE A 357 8.77 -3.15 14.70
N CYS A 358 7.85 -2.18 14.60
CA CYS A 358 6.63 -2.30 13.81
C CYS A 358 6.93 -2.63 12.34
N ALA A 359 7.79 -1.83 11.69
CA ALA A 359 8.18 -2.03 10.31
C ALA A 359 8.84 -3.39 10.07
N PHE A 360 9.60 -3.91 11.04
CA PHE A 360 10.18 -5.25 10.98
C PHE A 360 9.14 -6.35 11.04
N LEU A 361 8.23 -6.30 12.01
CA LEU A 361 7.17 -7.30 12.16
C LEU A 361 6.27 -7.32 10.92
N GLU A 362 5.86 -6.14 10.43
CA GLU A 362 5.06 -6.03 9.20
C GLU A 362 5.82 -6.49 7.95
N SER A 363 7.14 -6.28 7.89
CA SER A 363 7.95 -6.81 6.77
C SER A 363 7.94 -8.34 6.77
N VAL A 364 8.02 -8.97 7.95
CA VAL A 364 7.93 -10.42 8.08
C VAL A 364 6.55 -10.91 7.61
N ILE A 365 5.47 -10.27 8.07
CA ILE A 365 4.10 -10.60 7.63
C ILE A 365 3.97 -10.46 6.11
N ASN A 366 4.44 -9.36 5.53
CA ASN A 366 4.36 -9.12 4.08
C ASN A 366 5.16 -10.14 3.26
N ILE A 367 6.34 -10.57 3.73
CA ILE A 367 7.13 -11.63 3.06
C ILE A 367 6.38 -12.96 3.10
N ILE A 368 5.82 -13.33 4.25
CA ILE A 368 5.07 -14.59 4.39
C ILE A 368 3.80 -14.53 3.53
N SER A 369 3.14 -13.38 3.45
CA SER A 369 1.89 -13.17 2.70
C SER A 369 2.12 -12.88 1.20
N GLY A 370 3.36 -12.92 0.70
CA GLY A 370 3.66 -12.66 -0.73
C GLY A 370 3.48 -11.22 -1.20
N GLN A 371 3.25 -10.26 -0.30
CA GLN A 371 2.95 -8.85 -0.61
C GLN A 371 4.24 -8.04 -0.88
N TYR A 372 4.94 -8.35 -1.97
CA TYR A 372 6.28 -7.80 -2.26
C TYR A 372 6.29 -6.30 -2.55
N VAL A 373 5.23 -5.75 -3.14
CA VAL A 373 5.15 -4.30 -3.46
C VAL A 373 5.19 -3.46 -2.18
N LEU A 374 4.53 -3.93 -1.11
CA LEU A 374 4.53 -3.26 0.19
C LEU A 374 5.90 -3.32 0.89
N LEU A 375 6.84 -4.17 0.47
CA LEU A 375 8.19 -4.17 1.02
C LEU A 375 8.97 -2.91 0.66
N ILE A 376 8.64 -2.26 -0.46
CA ILE A 376 9.24 -0.97 -0.83
C ILE A 376 8.85 0.12 0.19
N LEU A 377 7.59 0.10 0.62
CA LEU A 377 7.11 0.96 1.70
C LEU A 377 7.90 0.70 2.99
N LYS A 378 8.08 -0.58 3.39
CA LYS A 378 8.84 -0.92 4.61
C LYS A 378 10.32 -0.54 4.52
N LEU A 379 10.95 -0.68 3.35
CA LEU A 379 12.31 -0.19 3.12
C LEU A 379 12.41 1.33 3.35
N GLY A 380 11.42 2.08 2.86
CA GLY A 380 11.28 3.49 3.15
C GLY A 380 11.14 3.76 4.65
N TYR A 381 10.30 3.01 5.37
CA TYR A 381 10.17 3.14 6.81
C TYR A 381 11.49 2.94 7.54
N PHE A 382 12.22 1.86 7.26
CA PHE A 382 13.50 1.60 7.92
C PHE A 382 14.51 2.74 7.74
N THR A 383 14.66 3.23 6.51
CA THR A 383 15.64 4.26 6.19
C THR A 383 15.24 5.63 6.72
N ASN A 384 13.94 6.00 6.65
CA ASN A 384 13.45 7.24 7.25
C ASN A 384 13.48 7.20 8.77
N THR A 385 13.23 6.05 9.39
CA THR A 385 13.30 5.88 10.83
C THR A 385 14.72 6.15 11.34
N THR A 386 15.75 5.67 10.63
CA THR A 386 17.15 6.03 10.94
C THR A 386 17.35 7.53 10.88
N TYR A 387 16.88 8.15 9.79
CA TYR A 387 17.04 9.57 9.55
C TYR A 387 16.34 10.42 10.64
N GLY A 388 15.08 10.09 10.95
CA GLY A 388 14.27 10.71 11.99
C GLY A 388 14.91 10.60 13.36
N TYR A 389 15.38 9.41 13.74
CA TYR A 389 16.05 9.19 15.02
C TYR A 389 17.32 10.05 15.16
N ILE A 390 18.15 10.09 14.11
CA ILE A 390 19.36 10.93 14.09
C ILE A 390 19.00 12.41 14.20
N LYS A 391 18.01 12.87 13.42
CA LYS A 391 17.61 14.28 13.36
C LYS A 391 17.00 14.76 14.67
N TRP A 392 16.08 13.99 15.25
CA TRP A 392 15.49 14.30 16.55
C TRP A 392 16.53 14.25 17.67
N SER A 393 17.48 13.31 17.63
CA SER A 393 18.58 13.26 18.60
C SER A 393 19.46 14.50 18.53
N LYS A 394 19.82 14.96 17.31
CA LYS A 394 20.61 16.19 17.10
C LYS A 394 19.86 17.42 17.62
N TYR A 395 18.58 17.54 17.30
CA TYR A 395 17.73 18.63 17.77
C TYR A 395 17.66 18.69 19.30
N ILE A 396 17.45 17.55 19.98
CA ILE A 396 17.38 17.51 21.45
C ILE A 396 18.71 17.91 22.08
N LYS A 397 19.83 17.52 21.46
CA LYS A 397 21.16 17.85 21.96
C LYS A 397 21.45 19.36 21.83
N SER A 398 21.18 19.96 20.67
CA SER A 398 21.45 21.39 20.44
C SER A 398 20.67 22.29 21.39
N HIS A 399 19.39 21.99 21.62
CA HIS A 399 18.53 22.80 22.51
C HIS A 399 18.86 22.60 24.00
N LYS A 400 19.46 21.47 24.39
CA LYS A 400 19.99 21.29 25.75
C LYS A 400 21.26 22.12 25.95
N GLU A 401 22.15 22.13 24.97
CA GLU A 401 23.39 22.92 25.01
C GLU A 401 23.08 24.43 25.02
N GLU A 402 22.15 24.89 24.20
CA GLU A 402 21.74 26.30 24.15
C GLU A 402 21.13 26.79 25.48
N LYS A 403 20.27 25.96 26.10
CA LYS A 403 19.76 26.24 27.44
C LYS A 403 20.86 26.29 28.50
N LEU A 404 21.89 25.45 28.40
CA LEU A 404 23.02 25.45 29.33
C LEU A 404 23.95 26.66 29.14
N THR A 405 24.03 27.23 27.93
CA THR A 405 24.87 28.41 27.64
C THR A 405 24.20 29.75 27.97
N LEU A 406 22.87 29.75 28.14
CA LEU A 406 22.08 30.94 28.54
C LEU A 406 22.00 31.13 30.07
N PHE A 407 22.49 30.15 30.83
CA PHE A 407 22.70 30.22 32.29
C PHE A 407 24.21 30.27 32.58
#